data_AF-A0A8R1EMD3-F1
#
_entry.id   AF-A0A8R1EMD3-F1
#
_cell.length_a   1.000
_cell.length_b   1.000
_cell.length_c   1.000
_cell.angle_alpha   90.00
_cell.angle_beta   90.00
_cell.angle_gamma   90.00
#
_symmetry.space_group_name_H-M   'P 1'
#
loop_
_entity.id
_entity.type
_entity.pdbx_description
1 polymer ?
#
loop_
_entity_poly.entity_id
_entity_poly.type
_entity_poly.pdbx_seq_one_letter_code
_entity_poly.pdbx_strand_id
1 'polypeptide(L)'
;MKSSPHRPSIELLFKRGLGSAEIARRLQISSSTVRILRRHFAGGPFILQQDWAPSHGSRSTLAVLEAHFPGFLDKNLWPASSPDLNPMDFSVWGMLEGKIA
;
A
#
# COMPACT_ATOMS: atom_id res chain seq x y z
N MET A 1 16.00 -7.61 -7.25
CA MET A 1 15.39 -6.83 -6.13
C MET A 1 15.90 -7.38 -4.81
N LYS A 2 16.33 -6.53 -3.87
CA LYS A 2 16.60 -6.97 -2.50
C LYS A 2 15.27 -7.31 -1.83
N SER A 3 15.22 -8.43 -1.11
CA SER A 3 14.02 -8.82 -0.37
C SER A 3 13.67 -7.76 0.69
N SER A 4 12.37 -7.62 0.99
CA SER A 4 11.93 -6.75 2.08
C SER A 4 12.68 -7.11 3.37
N PRO A 5 13.20 -6.12 4.12
CA PRO A 5 13.85 -6.36 5.41
C PRO A 5 12.91 -7.03 6.42
N HIS A 6 11.59 -6.91 6.22
CA HIS A 6 10.59 -7.55 7.06
C HIS A 6 10.28 -9.01 6.67
N ARG A 7 10.82 -9.52 5.56
CA ARG A 7 10.47 -10.86 5.03
C ARG A 7 10.62 -11.99 6.07
N PRO A 8 11.73 -12.11 6.83
CA PRO A 8 11.86 -13.17 7.83
C PRO A 8 10.79 -13.06 8.93
N SER A 9 10.45 -11.85 9.36
CA SER A 9 9.43 -11.60 10.38
C SER A 9 8.02 -11.90 9.86
N ILE A 10 7.73 -11.54 8.61
CA ILE A 10 6.45 -11.85 7.95
C ILE A 10 6.26 -13.37 7.90
N GLU A 11 7.26 -14.11 7.40
CA GLU A 11 7.20 -15.57 7.30
C GLU A 11 7.02 -16.24 8.68
N LEU A 12 7.71 -15.76 9.71
CA LEU A 12 7.56 -16.26 11.08
C LEU A 12 6.15 -16.02 11.62
N LEU A 13 5.58 -14.82 11.43
CA LEU A 13 4.27 -14.47 11.96
C LEU A 13 3.15 -15.24 11.22
N PHE A 14 3.30 -15.47 9.91
CA PHE A 14 2.41 -16.36 9.17
C PHE A 14 2.47 -17.81 9.69
N LYS A 15 3.67 -18.35 9.94
CA LYS A 15 3.84 -19.69 10.54
C LYS A 15 3.21 -19.80 11.94
N ARG A 16 3.06 -18.67 12.64
CA ARG A 16 2.35 -18.58 13.93
C ARG A 16 0.82 -18.41 13.80
N GLY A 17 0.28 -18.46 12.58
CA GLY A 17 -1.15 -18.39 12.31
C GLY A 17 -1.73 -16.98 12.34
N LEU A 18 -0.92 -15.93 12.31
CA LEU A 18 -1.42 -14.56 12.30
C LEU A 18 -1.94 -14.20 10.91
N GLY A 19 -3.12 -13.57 10.87
CA GLY A 19 -3.65 -12.98 9.65
C GLY A 19 -2.85 -11.76 9.20
N SER A 20 -2.85 -11.48 7.88
CA SER A 20 -2.06 -10.41 7.26
C SER A 20 -2.25 -9.03 7.90
N ALA A 21 -3.47 -8.70 8.33
CA ALA A 21 -3.77 -7.43 9.00
C ALA A 21 -3.07 -7.30 10.37
N GLU A 22 -3.00 -8.38 11.14
CA GLU A 22 -2.33 -8.42 12.43
C GLU A 22 -0.80 -8.37 12.26
N ILE A 23 -0.29 -9.05 11.24
CA ILE A 23 1.13 -8.96 10.84
C ILE A 23 1.49 -7.52 10.47
N ALA A 24 0.70 -6.86 9.63
CA ALA A 24 0.93 -5.49 9.22
C ALA A 24 0.93 -4.51 10.39
N ARG A 25 0.00 -4.66 11.35
CA ARG A 25 -0.01 -3.90 12.61
C ARG A 25 1.27 -4.10 13.41
N ARG A 26 1.66 -5.36 13.66
CA ARG A 26 2.85 -5.69 14.47
C ARG A 26 4.14 -5.17 13.85
N LEU A 27 4.23 -5.21 12.53
CA LEU A 27 5.38 -4.70 11.79
C LEU A 27 5.34 -3.20 11.57
N GLN A 28 4.26 -2.52 11.98
CA GLN A 28 4.05 -1.08 11.80
C GLN A 28 4.29 -0.65 10.34
N ILE A 29 3.84 -1.49 9.38
CA ILE A 29 4.09 -1.27 7.94
C ILE A 29 3.52 0.07 7.50
N SER A 30 2.36 0.48 8.05
CA SER A 30 1.77 1.80 7.79
C SER A 30 2.73 2.93 8.21
N SER A 31 3.24 2.90 9.44
CA SER A 31 4.12 3.93 9.99
C SER A 31 5.46 4.04 9.24
N SER A 32 6.06 2.90 8.87
CA SER A 32 7.33 2.89 8.12
C SER A 32 7.14 3.41 6.70
N THR A 33 6.06 3.01 6.03
CA THR A 33 5.68 3.50 4.69
C THR A 33 5.46 5.00 4.70
N VAL A 34 4.64 5.51 5.64
CA VAL A 34 4.35 6.94 5.78
C VAL A 34 5.63 7.74 6.01
N ARG A 35 6.54 7.25 6.86
CA ARG A 35 7.83 7.90 7.10
C ARG A 35 8.69 7.97 5.84
N ILE A 36 8.72 6.91 5.04
CA ILE A 36 9.47 6.88 3.77
C ILE A 36 8.86 7.89 2.79
N LEU A 37 7.54 7.89 2.63
CA LEU A 37 6.85 8.83 1.74
C LEU A 37 7.08 10.28 2.15
N ARG A 38 6.94 10.62 3.45
CA ARG A 38 7.22 11.97 3.94
C ARG A 38 8.65 12.43 3.64
N ARG A 39 9.64 11.54 3.74
CA ARG A 39 11.03 11.85 3.35
C ARG A 39 11.18 12.01 1.84
N HIS A 40 10.56 11.14 1.06
CA HIS A 40 10.63 11.18 -0.40
C HIS A 40 10.09 12.51 -0.95
N PHE A 41 8.96 12.97 -0.43
CA PHE A 41 8.37 14.25 -0.81
C PHE A 41 8.96 15.45 -0.05
N ALA A 42 10.06 15.28 0.69
CA ALA A 42 10.70 16.33 1.49
C ALA A 42 9.73 17.10 2.41
N GLY A 43 8.72 16.41 2.96
CA GLY A 43 7.66 16.99 3.78
C GLY A 43 6.57 17.73 2.99
N GLY A 44 6.66 17.80 1.67
CA GLY A 44 5.64 18.37 0.79
C GLY A 44 4.35 17.53 0.75
N PRO A 45 3.25 18.12 0.22
CA PRO A 45 1.97 17.42 0.11
C PRO A 45 2.04 16.29 -0.91
N PHE A 46 1.30 15.21 -0.63
CA PHE A 46 1.10 14.10 -1.56
C PHE A 46 -0.30 13.51 -1.34
N ILE A 47 -0.80 12.78 -2.34
CA ILE A 47 -2.07 12.08 -2.25
C ILE A 47 -1.81 10.61 -2.53
N LEU A 48 -2.36 9.74 -1.68
CA LEU A 48 -2.35 8.30 -1.95
C LEU A 48 -3.45 7.94 -2.95
N GLN A 49 -3.06 7.29 -4.04
CA GLN A 49 -3.98 6.63 -4.97
C GLN A 49 -3.92 5.11 -4.72
N GLN A 50 -5.08 4.50 -4.58
CA GLN A 50 -5.29 3.05 -4.55
C GLN A 50 -6.68 2.75 -5.14
N ASP A 51 -6.89 1.51 -5.60
CA ASP A 51 -8.21 1.07 -6.01
C ASP A 51 -9.14 0.87 -4.79
N TRP A 52 -10.43 0.79 -5.05
CA TRP A 52 -11.45 0.64 -4.00
C TRP A 52 -11.91 -0.80 -3.80
N ALA A 53 -10.99 -1.77 -3.89
CA ALA A 53 -11.29 -3.13 -3.47
C ALA A 53 -11.75 -3.17 -2.00
N PRO A 54 -12.54 -4.18 -1.57
CA PRO A 54 -13.15 -4.19 -0.24
C PRO A 54 -12.18 -3.99 0.94
N SER A 55 -10.93 -4.47 0.82
CA SER A 55 -9.88 -4.26 1.82
C SER A 55 -9.44 -2.80 1.94
N HIS A 56 -9.33 -2.09 0.80
CA HIS A 56 -8.94 -0.68 0.75
C HIS A 56 -10.03 0.22 1.32
N GLY A 57 -11.31 -0.14 1.13
CA GLY A 57 -12.45 0.57 1.68
C GLY A 57 -12.87 0.17 3.11
N SER A 58 -12.13 -0.72 3.78
CA SER A 58 -12.48 -1.15 5.14
C SER A 58 -12.32 -0.01 6.15
N ARG A 59 -13.17 0.03 7.18
CA ARG A 59 -13.09 1.04 8.27
C ARG A 59 -11.69 1.13 8.90
N SER A 60 -11.05 -0.03 9.09
CA SER A 60 -9.69 -0.10 9.63
C SER A 60 -8.65 0.50 8.70
N THR A 61 -8.78 0.31 7.39
CA THR A 61 -7.87 0.91 6.41
C THR A 61 -8.06 2.41 6.38
N LEU A 62 -9.31 2.89 6.28
CA LEU A 62 -9.60 4.32 6.25
C LEU A 62 -9.09 5.06 7.50
N ALA A 63 -9.25 4.47 8.69
CA ALA A 63 -8.69 5.04 9.92
C ALA A 63 -7.16 5.21 9.88
N VAL A 64 -6.44 4.28 9.23
CA VAL A 64 -4.99 4.41 9.02
C VAL A 64 -4.67 5.51 8.01
N LEU A 65 -5.45 5.62 6.93
CA LEU A 65 -5.23 6.65 5.91
C LEU A 65 -5.44 8.05 6.49
N GLU A 66 -6.56 8.27 7.17
CA GLU A 66 -6.91 9.54 7.82
C GLU A 66 -5.88 9.95 8.88
N ALA A 67 -5.36 9.00 9.66
CA ALA A 67 -4.39 9.30 10.72
C ALA A 67 -2.99 9.64 10.20
N HIS A 68 -2.60 9.16 9.02
CA HIS A 68 -1.19 9.17 8.61
C HIS A 68 -0.89 9.85 7.28
N PHE A 69 -1.85 9.88 6.35
CA PHE A 69 -1.66 10.43 5.01
C PHE A 69 -2.25 11.85 4.93
N PRO A 70 -1.56 12.78 4.25
CA PRO A 70 -2.08 14.14 4.06
C PRO A 70 -3.30 14.19 3.12
N GLY A 71 -3.51 13.16 2.30
CA GLY A 71 -4.71 12.96 1.49
C GLY A 71 -4.69 11.61 0.78
N PHE A 72 -5.86 11.14 0.36
CA PHE A 72 -6.03 9.96 -0.48
C PHE A 72 -7.24 10.13 -1.40
N LEU A 73 -7.26 9.46 -2.55
CA LEU A 73 -8.40 9.53 -3.48
C LEU A 73 -9.59 8.78 -2.89
N ASP A 74 -10.69 9.50 -2.66
CA ASP A 74 -11.90 8.91 -2.12
C ASP A 74 -12.64 8.03 -3.14
N LYS A 75 -13.62 7.26 -2.65
CA LYS A 75 -14.35 6.27 -3.44
C LYS A 75 -15.14 6.88 -4.60
N ASN A 76 -15.58 8.13 -4.45
CA ASN A 76 -16.36 8.82 -5.47
C ASN A 76 -15.46 9.46 -6.53
N LEU A 77 -14.17 9.65 -6.24
CA LEU A 77 -13.18 10.15 -7.20
C LEU A 77 -12.52 9.04 -8.03
N TRP A 78 -12.49 7.80 -7.53
CA TRP A 78 -11.90 6.66 -8.23
C TRP A 78 -12.97 5.81 -8.94
N PRO A 79 -13.01 5.78 -10.28
CA PRO A 79 -13.98 4.98 -11.00
C PRO A 79 -13.72 3.47 -10.83
N ALA A 80 -14.80 2.70 -10.69
CA ALA A 80 -14.72 1.25 -10.60
C ALA A 80 -14.17 0.64 -11.90
N SER A 81 -13.44 -0.47 -11.78
CA SER A 81 -12.94 -1.24 -12.93
C SER A 81 -12.13 -0.42 -13.94
N SER A 82 -11.34 0.55 -13.48
CA SER A 82 -10.55 1.45 -14.32
C SER A 82 -9.03 1.23 -14.14
N PRO A 83 -8.49 0.06 -14.54
CA PRO A 83 -7.05 -0.22 -14.45
C PRO A 83 -6.22 0.68 -15.37
N ASP A 84 -6.81 1.19 -16.45
CA ASP A 84 -6.22 2.16 -17.38
C ASP A 84 -5.85 3.49 -16.70
N LEU A 85 -6.50 3.83 -15.59
CA LEU A 85 -6.21 5.03 -14.80
C LEU A 85 -5.20 4.80 -13.67
N ASN A 86 -4.80 3.54 -13.43
CA ASN A 86 -3.83 3.20 -12.39
C ASN A 86 -2.42 3.02 -12.98
N PRO A 87 -1.44 3.89 -12.67
CA PRO A 87 -0.06 3.76 -13.14
C PRO A 87 0.57 2.40 -12.89
N MET A 88 0.17 1.73 -11.80
CA MET A 88 0.65 0.40 -11.51
C MET A 88 0.16 -0.61 -12.56
N ASP A 89 -1.12 -0.58 -12.90
CA ASP A 89 -1.76 -1.57 -13.78
C ASP A 89 -1.51 -1.28 -15.25
N PHE A 90 -1.64 -0.02 -15.71
CA PHE A 90 -1.47 0.28 -17.13
C PHE A 90 0.00 0.26 -17.60
N SER A 91 0.98 0.36 -16.69
CA SER A 91 2.39 0.54 -17.06
C SER A 91 3.37 -0.26 -16.21
N VAL A 92 3.47 0.03 -14.91
CA VAL A 92 4.58 -0.48 -14.07
C VAL A 92 4.62 -2.01 -14.06
N TRP A 93 3.48 -2.68 -13.90
CA TRP A 93 3.41 -4.14 -13.90
C TRP A 93 3.80 -4.76 -15.23
N GLY A 94 3.31 -4.24 -16.36
CA GLY A 94 3.70 -4.74 -17.69
C GLY A 94 5.20 -4.56 -17.97
N MET A 95 5.80 -3.44 -17.53
CA MET A 95 7.25 -3.24 -17.62
C MET A 95 8.06 -4.20 -16.76
N LEU A 96 7.53 -4.58 -15.60
CA LEU A 96 8.16 -5.57 -14.71
C LEU A 96 8.05 -6.98 -15.30
N GLU A 97 6.89 -7.35 -15.82
CA GLU A 97 6.64 -8.64 -16.48
C GLU A 97 7.61 -8.86 -17.65
N GLY A 98 7.79 -7.86 -18.52
CA GLY A 98 8.74 -7.93 -19.63
C GLY A 98 10.22 -8.03 -19.22
N LYS A 99 10.57 -7.85 -17.94
CA LYS A 99 11.94 -8.01 -17.41
C LYS A 99 12.16 -9.35 -16.70
N ILE A 100 11.09 -10.06 -16.37
CA ILE A 100 11.14 -11.37 -15.71
C ILE A 100 10.80 -12.51 -16.68
N ALA A 101 10.22 -12.19 -17.83
CA ALA A 101 9.98 -13.11 -18.95
C ALA A 101 11.26 -13.47 -19.70
#